data_AF-A0A933Y6N5-F1
#
_entry.id   AF-A0A933Y6N5-F1
#
_cell.length_a   1.000
_cell.length_b   1.000
_cell.length_c   1.000
_cell.angle_alpha   90.00
_cell.angle_beta   90.00
_cell.angle_gamma   90.00
#
_symmetry.space_group_name_H-M   'P 1'
#
loop_
_entity.id
_entity.type
_entity.pdbx_description
1 polymer ?
#
loop_
_entity_poly.entity_id
_entity_poly.type
_entity_poly.pdbx_seq_one_letter_code
_entity_poly.pdbx_strand_id
1 'polypeptide(L)'
;MLHELSGDNAEITSRLDRIGRCGVPNYFGDQRFGRDNIDQSLAYLRGERKVRRGNQGMMLSAARSLLFNAVLSERVRLSNWDMALPGDVMMLDGTSSVFSIDEVTDDIIDRCNRHDIHPTGPLFGKGGKRPGVIVDAIEACAIAPYHEFAEGLLGQDIDASRRSLRLCPADLKWSFTDCGVGVEFFLPSGGYATSVIREIASV
;
A
#
# COMPACT_ATOMS: atom_id res chain seq x y z
N MET A 1 15.84 -15.27 -6.11
CA MET A 1 15.52 -16.48 -6.90
C MET A 1 14.22 -17.03 -6.36
N LEU A 2 13.20 -17.16 -7.21
CA LEU A 2 11.91 -17.74 -6.84
C LEU A 2 11.90 -19.19 -7.34
N HIS A 3 11.76 -20.12 -6.40
CA HIS A 3 11.65 -21.55 -6.68
C HIS A 3 10.17 -21.96 -6.70
N GLU A 4 9.85 -22.99 -7.48
CA GLU A 4 8.50 -23.61 -7.51
C GLU A 4 7.37 -22.64 -7.91
N LEU A 5 7.61 -21.78 -8.90
CA LEU A 5 6.52 -20.97 -9.46
C LEU A 5 5.52 -21.87 -10.21
N SER A 6 4.27 -21.83 -9.78
CA SER A 6 3.15 -22.40 -10.52
C SER A 6 2.79 -21.47 -11.70
N GLY A 7 2.91 -21.96 -12.92
CA GLY A 7 2.58 -21.23 -14.16
C GLY A 7 3.56 -21.55 -15.29
N ASP A 8 3.08 -21.54 -16.53
CA ASP A 8 3.97 -21.63 -17.70
C ASP A 8 4.83 -20.36 -17.81
N ASN A 9 6.03 -20.46 -18.37
CA ASN A 9 6.96 -19.34 -18.54
C ASN A 9 6.31 -18.14 -19.25
N ALA A 10 5.37 -18.40 -20.16
CA ALA A 10 4.59 -17.36 -20.84
C ALA A 10 3.71 -16.55 -19.88
N GLU A 11 3.08 -17.22 -18.90
CA GLU A 11 2.24 -16.58 -17.89
C GLU A 11 3.10 -15.74 -16.93
N ILE A 12 4.21 -16.29 -16.46
CA ILE A 12 5.17 -15.58 -15.60
C ILE A 12 5.72 -14.34 -16.31
N THR A 13 6.06 -14.46 -17.60
CA THR A 13 6.53 -13.34 -18.42
C THR A 13 5.45 -12.27 -18.54
N SER A 14 4.20 -12.64 -18.81
CA SER A 14 3.07 -11.70 -18.90
C SER A 14 2.83 -10.95 -17.58
N ARG A 15 2.94 -11.64 -16.43
CA ARG A 15 2.85 -11.03 -15.10
C ARG A 15 4.00 -10.05 -14.85
N LEU A 16 5.24 -10.45 -15.15
CA LEU A 16 6.43 -9.59 -14.99
C LEU A 16 6.36 -8.34 -15.88
N ASP A 17 5.91 -8.49 -17.13
CA ASP A 17 5.66 -7.37 -18.04
C ASP A 17 4.61 -6.41 -17.47
N ARG A 18 3.51 -6.95 -16.93
CA ARG A 18 2.47 -6.14 -16.30
C ARG A 18 3.00 -5.40 -15.07
N ILE A 19 3.80 -6.07 -14.23
CA ILE A 19 4.44 -5.45 -13.07
C ILE A 19 5.35 -4.29 -13.51
N GLY A 20 6.14 -4.48 -14.56
CA GLY A 20 6.99 -3.42 -15.10
C GLY A 20 6.21 -2.22 -15.63
N ARG A 21 5.06 -2.45 -16.27
CA ARG A 21 4.22 -1.40 -16.86
C ARG A 21 3.30 -0.70 -15.87
N CYS A 22 2.72 -1.42 -14.94
CA CYS A 22 1.65 -0.91 -14.05
C CYS A 22 2.10 -0.79 -12.59
N GLY A 23 3.26 -1.33 -12.22
CA GLY A 23 3.65 -1.53 -10.83
C GLY A 23 2.80 -2.60 -10.14
N VAL A 24 2.83 -2.58 -8.81
CA VAL A 24 2.06 -3.48 -7.94
C VAL A 24 1.36 -2.72 -6.82
N PRO A 25 0.30 -3.28 -6.21
CA PRO A 25 -0.27 -2.76 -4.99
C PRO A 25 0.78 -2.65 -3.86
N ASN A 26 0.92 -1.47 -3.27
CA ASN A 26 1.96 -1.14 -2.30
C ASN A 26 1.64 -1.60 -0.86
N TYR A 27 1.23 -2.86 -0.70
CA TYR A 27 0.91 -3.43 0.62
C TYR A 27 2.09 -3.34 1.58
N PHE A 28 1.79 -3.11 2.86
CA PHE A 28 2.71 -3.49 3.92
C PHE A 28 2.75 -5.02 4.01
N GLY A 29 3.95 -5.60 3.92
CA GLY A 29 4.12 -7.06 4.02
C GLY A 29 4.00 -7.58 5.47
N ASP A 30 3.78 -8.88 5.62
CA ASP A 30 3.52 -9.57 6.90
C ASP A 30 4.56 -9.28 7.99
N GLN A 31 5.83 -9.07 7.59
CA GLN A 31 6.90 -8.69 8.51
C GLN A 31 6.57 -7.42 9.32
N ARG A 32 5.79 -6.49 8.76
CA ARG A 32 5.35 -5.26 9.45
C ARG A 32 4.40 -5.55 10.61
N PHE A 33 3.61 -6.61 10.50
CA PHE A 33 2.59 -6.96 11.49
C PHE A 33 3.11 -7.90 12.58
N GLY A 34 4.30 -8.51 12.41
CA GLY A 34 4.82 -9.52 13.35
C GLY A 34 3.84 -10.69 13.55
N ARG A 35 4.20 -11.67 14.38
CA ARG A 35 3.29 -12.82 14.61
C ARG A 35 2.05 -12.45 15.43
N ASP A 36 2.17 -11.48 16.33
CA ASP A 36 1.10 -11.10 17.26
C ASP A 36 0.79 -9.58 17.28
N ASN A 37 1.46 -8.73 16.48
CA ASN A 37 1.42 -7.29 16.78
C ASN A 37 0.07 -6.63 16.48
N ILE A 38 -0.83 -7.25 15.71
CA ILE A 38 -2.16 -6.67 15.45
C ILE A 38 -3.00 -6.68 16.72
N ASP A 39 -3.15 -7.84 17.36
CA ASP A 39 -3.91 -7.97 18.62
C ASP A 39 -3.24 -7.18 19.75
N GLN A 40 -1.90 -7.20 19.81
CA GLN A 40 -1.16 -6.40 20.78
C GLN A 40 -1.33 -4.90 20.53
N SER A 41 -1.39 -4.48 19.27
CA SER A 41 -1.66 -3.10 18.90
C SER A 41 -3.06 -2.69 19.32
N LEU A 42 -4.07 -3.53 19.09
CA LEU A 42 -5.44 -3.23 19.51
C LEU A 42 -5.54 -3.11 21.03
N ALA A 43 -5.00 -4.07 21.77
CA ALA A 43 -4.98 -4.04 23.24
C ALA A 43 -4.23 -2.80 23.78
N TYR A 44 -3.15 -2.39 23.11
CA TYR A 44 -2.45 -1.15 23.43
C TYR A 44 -3.32 0.10 23.17
N LEU A 45 -3.98 0.16 22.01
CA LEU A 45 -4.84 1.28 21.62
C LEU A 45 -6.08 1.41 22.51
N ARG A 46 -6.63 0.30 22.99
CA ARG A 46 -7.72 0.27 23.99
C ARG A 46 -7.25 0.63 25.42
N GLY A 47 -5.96 0.75 25.66
CA GLY A 47 -5.39 0.97 26.99
C GLY A 47 -5.38 -0.27 27.90
N GLU A 48 -5.76 -1.43 27.37
CA GLU A 48 -5.77 -2.73 28.07
C GLU A 48 -4.36 -3.26 28.32
N ARG A 49 -3.37 -2.77 27.56
CA ARG A 49 -1.97 -3.17 27.65
C ARG A 49 -1.02 -1.99 27.74
N LYS A 50 -0.11 -2.03 28.72
CA LYS A 50 1.06 -1.14 28.75
C LYS A 50 2.17 -1.70 27.86
N VAL A 51 2.66 -0.86 26.95
CA VAL A 51 3.79 -1.17 26.07
C VAL A 51 4.96 -0.26 26.43
N ARG A 52 6.19 -0.80 26.41
CA ARG A 52 7.40 0.00 26.66
C ARG A 52 7.47 1.12 25.62
N ARG A 53 7.90 2.33 26.02
CA ARG A 53 7.97 3.51 25.12
C ARG A 53 8.62 3.22 23.76
N GLY A 54 9.74 2.48 23.75
CA GLY A 54 10.42 2.10 22.51
C GLY A 54 9.61 1.23 21.53
N ASN A 55 8.58 0.54 22.03
CA ASN A 55 7.73 -0.35 21.23
C ASN A 55 6.38 0.30 20.85
N GLN A 56 6.05 1.48 21.39
CA GLN A 56 4.79 2.16 21.08
C GLN A 56 4.71 2.53 19.60
N GLY A 57 5.79 3.08 19.03
CA GLY A 57 5.86 3.40 17.61
C GLY A 57 5.62 2.19 16.71
N MET A 58 6.04 1.00 17.13
CA MET A 58 5.79 -0.25 16.40
C MET A 58 4.30 -0.63 16.43
N MET A 59 3.62 -0.50 17.58
CA MET A 59 2.18 -0.75 17.68
C MET A 59 1.39 0.22 16.79
N LEU A 60 1.68 1.52 16.92
CA LEU A 60 1.04 2.54 16.08
C LEU A 60 1.28 2.30 14.59
N SER A 61 2.50 1.91 14.22
CA SER A 61 2.82 1.55 12.84
C SER A 61 2.01 0.35 12.36
N ALA A 62 1.84 -0.69 13.18
CA ALA A 62 1.07 -1.87 12.80
C ALA A 62 -0.41 -1.54 12.55
N ALA A 63 -1.04 -0.77 13.45
CA ALA A 63 -2.42 -0.32 13.27
C ALA A 63 -2.61 0.54 12.02
N ARG A 64 -1.72 1.52 11.77
CA ARG A 64 -1.79 2.38 10.58
C ARG A 64 -1.59 1.57 9.29
N SER A 65 -0.67 0.61 9.31
CA SER A 65 -0.43 -0.29 8.19
C SER A 65 -1.64 -1.20 7.91
N LEU A 66 -2.37 -1.63 8.94
CA LEU A 66 -3.58 -2.44 8.79
C LEU A 66 -4.67 -1.64 8.06
N LEU A 67 -4.95 -0.41 8.53
CA LEU A 67 -5.95 0.45 7.91
C LEU A 67 -5.59 0.83 6.48
N PHE A 68 -4.30 1.14 6.22
CA PHE A 68 -3.83 1.36 4.86
C PHE A 68 -4.02 0.13 3.95
N ASN A 69 -3.65 -1.06 4.42
CA ASN A 69 -3.82 -2.30 3.66
C ASN A 69 -5.30 -2.60 3.40
N ALA A 70 -6.21 -2.29 4.33
CA ALA A 70 -7.65 -2.42 4.12
C ALA A 70 -8.13 -1.51 2.98
N VAL A 71 -7.74 -0.23 2.97
CA VAL A 71 -8.07 0.71 1.89
C VAL A 71 -7.49 0.26 0.55
N LEU A 72 -6.22 -0.15 0.53
CA LEU A 72 -5.59 -0.66 -0.69
C LEU A 72 -6.30 -1.93 -1.20
N SER A 73 -6.71 -2.83 -0.31
CA SER A 73 -7.45 -4.05 -0.69
C SER A 73 -8.77 -3.71 -1.35
N GLU A 74 -9.49 -2.69 -0.85
CA GLU A 74 -10.74 -2.24 -1.44
C GLU A 74 -10.50 -1.59 -2.82
N ARG A 75 -9.47 -0.76 -2.97
CA ARG A 75 -9.09 -0.19 -4.27
C ARG A 75 -8.65 -1.26 -5.28
N VAL A 76 -7.98 -2.34 -4.82
CA VAL A 76 -7.64 -3.50 -5.65
C VAL A 76 -8.90 -4.25 -6.07
N ARG A 77 -9.83 -4.50 -5.13
CA ARG A 77 -11.13 -5.15 -5.40
C ARG A 77 -11.95 -4.38 -6.44
N LEU A 78 -11.93 -3.05 -6.35
CA LEU A 78 -12.57 -2.14 -7.31
C LEU A 78 -11.76 -1.91 -8.58
N SER A 79 -10.58 -2.54 -8.71
CA SER A 79 -9.68 -2.41 -9.87
C SER A 79 -9.31 -0.97 -10.19
N ASN A 80 -9.08 -0.13 -9.17
CA ASN A 80 -8.78 1.30 -9.32
C ASN A 80 -7.65 1.79 -8.41
N TRP A 81 -6.75 0.88 -7.99
CA TRP A 81 -5.62 1.19 -7.11
C TRP A 81 -4.50 1.98 -7.80
N ASP A 82 -4.38 1.85 -9.12
CA ASP A 82 -3.39 2.50 -9.99
C ASP A 82 -3.96 3.63 -10.85
N MET A 83 -5.26 3.95 -10.70
CA MET A 83 -5.96 4.99 -11.43
C MET A 83 -6.46 6.09 -10.49
N ALA A 84 -6.40 7.33 -10.96
CA ALA A 84 -6.97 8.48 -10.25
C ALA A 84 -8.51 8.45 -10.29
N LEU A 85 -9.14 8.83 -9.19
CA LEU A 85 -10.57 9.09 -9.07
C LEU A 85 -10.81 10.57 -8.73
N PRO A 86 -11.98 11.13 -9.08
CA PRO A 86 -12.37 12.46 -8.62
C PRO A 86 -12.32 12.56 -7.09
N GLY A 87 -11.62 13.57 -6.57
CA GLY A 87 -11.39 13.72 -5.14
C GLY A 87 -10.17 12.96 -4.59
N ASP A 88 -9.38 12.24 -5.40
CA ASP A 88 -8.18 11.56 -4.87
C ASP A 88 -7.18 12.57 -4.28
N VAL A 89 -6.44 12.10 -3.27
CA VAL A 89 -5.19 12.74 -2.85
C VAL A 89 -4.06 12.04 -3.60
N MET A 90 -3.36 12.79 -4.45
CA MET A 90 -2.27 12.31 -5.29
C MET A 90 -0.93 12.57 -4.60
N MET A 91 0.04 11.69 -4.82
CA MET A 91 1.43 11.82 -4.36
C MET A 91 2.38 11.92 -5.55
N LEU A 92 3.33 12.86 -5.50
CA LEU A 92 4.42 12.97 -6.47
C LEU A 92 5.40 11.80 -6.28
N ASP A 93 5.78 11.14 -7.36
CA ASP A 93 6.70 10.01 -7.32
C ASP A 93 8.03 10.38 -6.65
N GLY A 94 8.60 9.42 -5.92
CA GLY A 94 9.86 9.60 -5.17
C GLY A 94 9.80 10.56 -3.97
N THR A 95 8.63 11.13 -3.63
CA THR A 95 8.49 12.08 -2.52
C THR A 95 7.35 11.73 -1.56
N SER A 96 7.22 12.47 -0.46
CA SER A 96 6.04 12.44 0.41
C SER A 96 5.05 13.58 0.14
N SER A 97 5.27 14.36 -0.93
CA SER A 97 4.46 15.54 -1.25
C SER A 97 3.14 15.13 -1.87
N VAL A 98 2.06 15.72 -1.37
CA VAL A 98 0.69 15.37 -1.76
C VAL A 98 -0.15 16.58 -2.15
N PHE A 99 -1.08 16.38 -3.07
CA PHE A 99 -2.07 17.36 -3.51
C PHE A 99 -3.41 16.69 -3.77
N SER A 100 -4.51 17.44 -3.65
CA SER A 100 -5.85 16.93 -3.94
C SER A 100 -6.22 17.27 -5.38
N ILE A 101 -6.99 16.40 -6.02
CA ILE A 101 -7.62 16.68 -7.30
C ILE A 101 -9.14 16.69 -7.14
N ASP A 102 -9.83 17.60 -7.82
CA ASP A 102 -11.30 17.61 -7.83
C ASP A 102 -11.84 16.72 -8.96
N GLU A 103 -11.22 16.78 -10.14
CA GLU A 103 -11.58 16.03 -11.34
C GLU A 103 -10.36 15.29 -11.92
N VAL A 104 -10.63 14.26 -12.72
CA VAL A 104 -9.60 13.50 -13.44
C VAL A 104 -9.48 14.07 -14.85
N THR A 105 -8.45 14.89 -15.06
CA THR A 105 -8.13 15.50 -16.36
C THR A 105 -7.17 14.63 -17.17
N ASP A 106 -7.02 14.92 -18.47
CA ASP A 106 -6.06 14.22 -19.33
C ASP A 106 -4.60 14.35 -18.82
N ASP A 107 -4.24 15.49 -18.21
CA ASP A 107 -2.93 15.67 -17.58
C ASP A 107 -2.74 14.72 -16.38
N ILE A 108 -3.76 14.58 -15.52
CA ILE A 108 -3.71 13.64 -14.39
C ILE A 108 -3.59 12.19 -14.90
N ILE A 109 -4.31 11.84 -15.96
CA ILE A 109 -4.24 10.52 -16.58
C ILE A 109 -2.84 10.27 -17.14
N ASP A 110 -2.27 11.20 -17.91
CA ASP A 110 -0.91 11.08 -18.44
C ASP A 110 0.13 10.91 -17.32
N ARG A 111 0.07 11.77 -16.29
CA ARG A 111 0.97 11.73 -15.15
C ARG A 111 0.84 10.43 -14.35
N CYS A 112 -0.36 9.87 -14.21
CA CYS A 112 -0.57 8.55 -13.63
C CYS A 112 0.05 7.43 -14.49
N ASN A 113 -0.14 7.48 -15.81
CA ASN A 113 0.35 6.46 -16.75
C ASN A 113 1.88 6.43 -16.86
N ARG A 114 2.52 7.59 -16.79
CA ARG A 114 3.99 7.71 -16.81
C ARG A 114 4.66 7.56 -15.45
N HIS A 115 3.87 7.23 -14.41
CA HIS A 115 4.32 7.09 -13.02
C HIS A 115 4.91 8.35 -12.39
N ASP A 116 4.46 9.54 -12.79
CA ASP A 116 4.86 10.80 -12.14
C ASP A 116 4.05 11.10 -10.87
N ILE A 117 2.79 10.62 -10.83
CA ILE A 117 1.92 10.72 -9.66
C ILE A 117 1.21 9.40 -9.37
N HIS A 118 0.78 9.26 -8.12
CA HIS A 118 0.13 8.05 -7.63
C HIS A 118 -1.10 8.37 -6.77
N PRO A 119 -2.21 7.63 -6.93
CA PRO A 119 -3.27 7.59 -5.93
C PRO A 119 -2.71 7.15 -4.57
N THR A 120 -3.30 7.63 -3.49
CA THR A 120 -2.82 7.34 -2.14
C THR A 120 -3.89 6.75 -1.24
N GLY A 121 -3.47 6.08 -0.17
CA GLY A 121 -4.32 5.67 0.96
C GLY A 121 -3.89 6.35 2.26
N PRO A 122 -4.75 6.32 3.30
CA PRO A 122 -4.50 6.99 4.55
C PRO A 122 -3.54 6.19 5.42
N LEU A 123 -2.56 6.87 6.01
CA LEU A 123 -1.92 6.43 7.24
C LEU A 123 -2.57 7.21 8.38
N PHE A 124 -3.58 6.57 8.99
CA PHE A 124 -4.53 7.19 9.92
C PHE A 124 -3.85 7.95 11.08
N GLY A 125 -4.46 9.05 11.49
CA GLY A 125 -3.97 9.98 12.52
C GLY A 125 -4.80 11.25 12.55
N LYS A 126 -4.32 12.29 13.24
CA LYS A 126 -4.98 13.59 13.35
C LYS A 126 -4.69 14.47 12.13
N GLY A 127 -5.69 15.23 11.69
CA GLY A 127 -5.53 16.20 10.60
C GLY A 127 -5.25 15.56 9.23
N GLY A 128 -4.31 16.16 8.48
CA GLY A 128 -3.91 15.71 7.15
C GLY A 128 -4.85 16.11 6.02
N LYS A 129 -4.39 15.90 4.77
CA LYS A 129 -5.24 16.09 3.58
C LYS A 129 -6.26 14.96 3.50
N ARG A 130 -7.53 15.33 3.35
CA ARG A 130 -8.63 14.40 3.13
C ARG A 130 -8.96 14.28 1.65
N PRO A 131 -9.38 13.09 1.21
CA PRO A 131 -9.95 12.94 -0.12
C PRO A 131 -11.33 13.61 -0.24
N GLY A 132 -11.79 13.77 -1.47
CA GLY A 132 -13.17 14.13 -1.79
C GLY A 132 -14.16 12.99 -1.55
N VAL A 133 -15.45 13.28 -1.70
CA VAL A 133 -16.56 12.44 -1.23
C VAL A 133 -16.50 10.98 -1.69
N ILE A 134 -16.18 10.72 -2.96
CA ILE A 134 -16.17 9.36 -3.52
C ILE A 134 -15.07 8.52 -2.85
N VAL A 135 -13.87 9.08 -2.77
CA VAL A 135 -12.70 8.39 -2.24
C VAL A 135 -12.78 8.29 -0.71
N ASP A 136 -13.32 9.31 -0.04
CA ASP A 136 -13.61 9.25 1.40
C ASP A 136 -14.60 8.13 1.74
N ALA A 137 -15.64 7.94 0.93
CA ALA A 137 -16.58 6.83 1.12
C ALA A 137 -15.92 5.45 0.94
N ILE A 138 -14.99 5.30 -0.02
CA ILE A 138 -14.21 4.07 -0.19
C ILE A 138 -13.31 3.83 1.03
N GLU A 139 -12.59 4.86 1.48
CA GLU A 139 -11.71 4.78 2.65
C GLU A 139 -12.50 4.44 3.92
N ALA A 140 -13.63 5.11 4.15
CA ALA A 140 -14.49 4.88 5.30
C ALA A 140 -15.10 3.47 5.29
N CYS A 141 -15.57 2.99 4.14
CA CYS A 141 -16.11 1.64 3.99
C CYS A 141 -15.05 0.57 4.31
N ALA A 142 -13.84 0.72 3.78
CA ALA A 142 -12.74 -0.20 4.01
C ALA A 142 -12.28 -0.21 5.48
N ILE A 143 -12.39 0.91 6.18
CA ILE A 143 -11.95 1.07 7.57
C ILE A 143 -13.03 0.67 8.58
N ALA A 144 -14.32 0.70 8.22
CA ALA A 144 -15.42 0.39 9.13
C ALA A 144 -15.27 -0.95 9.90
N PRO A 145 -14.82 -2.06 9.28
CA PRO A 145 -14.57 -3.32 10.02
C PRO A 145 -13.47 -3.21 11.09
N TYR A 146 -12.59 -2.20 10.99
CA TYR A 146 -11.44 -1.96 11.85
C TYR A 146 -11.59 -0.66 12.68
N HIS A 147 -12.82 -0.19 12.89
CA HIS A 147 -13.11 1.10 13.54
C HIS A 147 -12.38 1.28 14.89
N GLU A 148 -12.22 0.22 15.69
CA GLU A 148 -11.52 0.30 16.98
C GLU A 148 -10.04 0.71 16.84
N PHE A 149 -9.38 0.28 15.76
CA PHE A 149 -8.01 0.74 15.46
C PHE A 149 -8.02 2.22 15.05
N ALA A 150 -9.01 2.64 14.27
CA ALA A 150 -9.14 4.02 13.82
C ALA A 150 -9.38 4.98 14.99
N GLU A 151 -10.34 4.66 15.87
CA GLU A 151 -10.65 5.40 17.09
C GLU A 151 -9.45 5.45 18.04
N GLY A 152 -8.81 4.29 18.26
CA GLY A 152 -7.61 4.18 19.07
C GLY A 152 -6.49 5.09 18.56
N LEU A 153 -6.25 5.12 17.25
CA LEU A 153 -5.24 5.98 16.63
C LEU A 153 -5.57 7.47 16.75
N LEU A 154 -6.84 7.87 16.68
CA LEU A 154 -7.27 9.26 16.90
C LEU A 154 -7.01 9.74 18.34
N GLY A 155 -7.07 8.81 19.30
CA GLY A 155 -6.69 9.07 20.69
C GLY A 155 -5.18 9.25 20.92
N GLN A 156 -4.35 8.90 19.94
CA GLN A 156 -2.89 9.05 20.02
C GLN A 156 -2.44 10.34 19.36
N ASP A 157 -1.30 10.89 19.81
CA ASP A 157 -0.74 12.11 19.23
C ASP A 157 0.13 11.81 18.01
N ILE A 158 -0.53 11.39 16.93
CA ILE A 158 0.11 11.06 15.66
C ILE A 158 -0.60 11.74 14.50
N ASP A 159 0.16 12.43 13.66
CA ASP A 159 -0.38 13.11 12.49
C ASP A 159 -0.78 12.11 11.39
N ALA A 160 -1.91 12.38 10.77
CA ALA A 160 -2.31 11.68 9.56
C ALA A 160 -1.33 12.00 8.43
N SER A 161 -1.02 10.99 7.64
CA SER A 161 -0.26 11.16 6.41
C SER A 161 -0.84 10.27 5.31
N ARG A 162 -0.26 10.35 4.12
CA ARG A 162 -0.68 9.56 2.95
C ARG A 162 0.48 8.68 2.50
N ARG A 163 0.14 7.57 1.86
CA ARG A 163 1.10 6.64 1.24
C ARG A 163 0.58 6.26 -0.14
N SER A 164 1.45 6.20 -1.14
CA SER A 164 1.10 5.72 -2.48
C SER A 164 0.48 4.32 -2.42
N LEU A 165 -0.63 4.10 -3.13
CA LEU A 165 -1.25 2.79 -3.33
C LEU A 165 -0.46 1.91 -4.31
N ARG A 166 0.38 2.53 -5.15
CA ARG A 166 1.19 1.86 -6.17
C ARG A 166 2.67 1.85 -5.78
N LEU A 167 3.31 0.71 -5.99
CA LEU A 167 4.75 0.51 -5.89
C LEU A 167 5.28 0.16 -7.28
N CYS A 168 6.20 0.96 -7.81
CA CYS A 168 6.81 0.72 -9.11
C CYS A 168 8.24 0.18 -8.89
N PRO A 169 8.51 -1.10 -9.18
CA PRO A 169 9.88 -1.64 -9.15
C PRO A 169 10.72 -1.01 -10.27
N ALA A 170 11.87 -0.44 -9.91
CA ALA A 170 12.82 0.10 -10.88
C ALA A 170 13.78 -0.98 -11.37
N ASP A 171 14.26 -0.85 -12.61
CA ASP A 171 15.17 -1.79 -13.27
C ASP A 171 14.76 -3.27 -13.15
N LEU A 172 13.47 -3.56 -13.34
CA LEU A 172 12.96 -4.93 -13.32
C LEU A 172 13.60 -5.76 -14.43
N LYS A 173 14.36 -6.78 -14.04
CA LYS A 173 15.00 -7.76 -14.92
C LYS A 173 14.66 -9.15 -14.46
N TRP A 174 14.54 -10.08 -15.41
CA TRP A 174 14.32 -11.48 -15.09
C TRP A 174 15.02 -12.41 -16.07
N SER A 175 15.30 -13.62 -15.60
CA SER A 175 15.86 -14.70 -16.40
C SER A 175 15.31 -16.04 -15.93
N PHE A 176 14.85 -16.86 -16.86
CA PHE A 176 14.49 -18.25 -16.58
C PHE A 176 15.75 -19.10 -16.40
N THR A 177 15.68 -20.02 -15.46
CA THR A 177 16.74 -21.00 -15.12
C THR A 177 16.11 -22.37 -15.00
N ASP A 178 16.94 -23.42 -14.96
CA ASP A 178 16.47 -24.81 -14.81
C ASP A 178 15.67 -25.05 -13.51
N CYS A 179 15.78 -24.16 -12.52
CA CYS A 179 15.17 -24.29 -11.19
C CYS A 179 14.15 -23.19 -10.85
N GLY A 180 13.72 -22.39 -11.84
CA GLY A 180 12.74 -21.31 -11.65
C GLY A 180 13.15 -20.00 -12.32
N VAL A 181 12.68 -18.87 -11.78
CA VAL A 181 12.96 -17.54 -12.33
C VAL A 181 13.82 -16.70 -11.36
N GLY A 182 14.89 -16.13 -11.89
CA GLY A 182 15.64 -15.05 -11.24
C GLY A 182 14.95 -13.72 -11.54
N VAL A 183 14.71 -12.90 -10.52
CA VAL A 183 14.11 -11.57 -10.68
C VAL A 183 14.94 -10.57 -9.87
N GLU A 184 15.29 -9.46 -10.50
CA GLU A 184 16.06 -8.36 -9.95
C GLU A 184 15.30 -7.05 -10.15
N PHE A 185 15.23 -6.22 -9.12
CA PHE A 185 14.61 -4.89 -9.17
C PHE A 185 15.06 -4.07 -7.96
N PHE A 186 14.89 -2.76 -8.05
CA PHE A 186 15.04 -1.83 -6.93
C PHE A 186 13.67 -1.35 -6.44
N LEU A 187 13.54 -1.19 -5.13
CA LEU A 187 12.35 -0.62 -4.49
C LEU A 187 12.70 0.70 -3.80
N PRO A 188 11.78 1.68 -3.85
CA PRO A 188 11.90 2.87 -3.00
C PRO A 188 11.84 2.48 -1.52
N SER A 189 12.36 3.38 -0.68
CA SER A 189 12.34 3.20 0.78
C SER A 189 10.93 2.90 1.29
N GLY A 190 10.80 1.82 2.06
CA GLY A 190 9.51 1.40 2.63
C GLY A 190 8.62 0.59 1.68
N GLY A 191 9.06 0.28 0.46
CA GLY A 191 8.48 -0.78 -0.38
C GLY A 191 8.88 -2.17 0.11
N TYR A 192 8.04 -3.17 -0.20
CA TYR A 192 8.26 -4.55 0.23
C TYR A 192 8.40 -5.48 -0.98
N ALA A 193 9.49 -6.25 -1.04
CA ALA A 193 9.71 -7.23 -2.09
C ALA A 193 8.60 -8.30 -2.10
N THR A 194 8.03 -8.63 -0.95
CA THR A 194 6.89 -9.56 -0.83
C THR A 194 5.67 -9.11 -1.63
N SER A 195 5.44 -7.79 -1.75
CA SER A 195 4.33 -7.25 -2.54
C SER A 195 4.55 -7.46 -4.03
N VAL A 196 5.79 -7.39 -4.51
CA VAL A 196 6.13 -7.71 -5.91
C VAL A 196 6.05 -9.22 -6.16
N ILE A 197 6.61 -10.03 -5.25
CA ILE A 197 6.64 -11.49 -5.37
C ILE A 197 5.22 -12.07 -5.43
N ARG A 198 4.27 -11.53 -4.63
CA ARG A 198 2.86 -11.94 -4.64
C ARG A 198 2.17 -11.75 -5.99
N GLU A 199 2.57 -10.75 -6.77
CA GLU A 199 2.01 -10.52 -8.10
C GLU A 199 2.68 -11.41 -9.17
N ILE A 200 3.88 -11.94 -8.89
CA ILE A 200 4.58 -12.89 -9.77
C ILE A 200 3.97 -14.29 -9.61
N ALA A 201 3.84 -14.76 -8.37
CA ALA A 201 3.36 -16.10 -8.05
C ALA A 201 2.01 -16.03 -7.34
N SER A 202 1.02 -16.76 -7.83
CA SER A 202 -0.18 -17.03 -7.04
C SER A 202 0.24 -18.00 -5.92
N VAL A 203 0.57 -17.47 -4.74
CA VAL A 203 0.85 -18.27 -3.53
C VAL A 203 -0.44 -18.87 -3.00
#